data_AF-A0A1B9I0U5-F1
#
_entry.id   AF-A0A1B9I0U5-F1
#
_cell.length_a   1.000
_cell.length_b   1.000
_cell.length_c   1.000
_cell.angle_alpha   90.00
_cell.angle_beta   90.00
_cell.angle_gamma   90.00
#
_symmetry.space_group_name_H-M   'P 1'
#
loop_
_entity.id
_entity.type
_entity.pdbx_description
1 polymer ?
#
loop_
_entity_poly.entity_id
_entity_poly.type
_entity_poly.pdbx_seq_one_letter_code
_entity_poly.pdbx_strand_id
1 'polypeptide(L)'
;MVSLKLFRRRQVKSSVLDIPLDKYDRYTGLPKVIRIGEDNLTPFVSLQETRDHLTFLNSLSTLRAAIPGDLPDAFPTLCLESAKAYAYWAQTILPNRGKEGAVLQEELPSLQVLMAWHAHLLNPTIYAKELEGVYAALANLDFPLAAIATAIRQETLPTFQPVTPDKEKSLMKTVWSSEDIGKAIERQAKFIGNMERIGWLRDQYWEKGLTELQFSIVLYHAWLDLMQSTQSKYFLVPRLDIDLAWHTHQLHHTRYKADTIRILGKLLNHNDAAGDEKIGDGLEVTKKLWKDRFGWEYQ
;
A
#
# COMPACT_ATOMS: atom_id res chain seq x y z
N MET A 1 -10.28 38.22 -42.44
CA MET A 1 -10.77 36.84 -42.66
C MET A 1 -9.73 35.90 -42.06
N VAL A 2 -9.84 35.62 -40.75
CA VAL A 2 -8.82 34.89 -39.98
C VAL A 2 -9.15 33.40 -40.01
N SER A 3 -8.22 32.59 -40.48
CA SER A 3 -8.35 31.13 -40.61
C SER A 3 -8.34 30.46 -39.24
N LEU A 4 -9.52 30.09 -38.74
CA LEU A 4 -9.78 29.37 -37.47
C LEU A 4 -9.42 27.86 -37.54
N LYS A 5 -8.31 27.49 -38.18
CA LYS A 5 -7.92 26.07 -38.35
C LYS A 5 -6.50 25.72 -37.88
N LEU A 6 -5.97 26.44 -36.89
CA LEU A 6 -4.89 25.93 -36.04
C LEU A 6 -5.45 25.74 -34.63
N PHE A 7 -5.11 24.63 -33.98
CA PHE A 7 -5.67 24.13 -32.71
C PHE A 7 -6.98 23.34 -32.77
N ARG A 8 -7.07 22.35 -33.66
CA ARG A 8 -7.68 21.08 -33.21
C ARG A 8 -6.64 20.37 -32.33
N ARG A 9 -6.51 20.81 -31.07
CA ARG A 9 -6.02 19.90 -30.02
C ARG A 9 -6.93 18.69 -30.12
N ARG A 10 -6.35 17.52 -30.42
CA ARG A 10 -7.03 16.23 -30.36
C ARG A 10 -7.79 16.25 -29.04
N GLN A 11 -9.11 16.18 -29.10
CA GLN A 11 -9.97 16.21 -27.91
C GLN A 11 -9.54 14.99 -27.08
N VAL A 12 -8.67 15.21 -26.10
CA VAL A 12 -8.26 14.16 -25.18
C VAL A 12 -9.56 13.73 -24.51
N LYS A 13 -9.88 12.43 -24.57
CA LYS A 13 -11.01 11.88 -23.81
C LYS A 13 -10.91 12.42 -22.39
N SER A 14 -12.02 12.78 -21.75
CA SER A 14 -12.03 13.31 -20.37
C SER A 14 -11.07 12.51 -19.49
N SER A 15 -9.94 13.11 -19.12
CA SER A 15 -8.88 12.48 -18.34
C SER A 15 -9.21 12.57 -16.86
N VAL A 16 -8.80 11.56 -16.10
CA VAL A 16 -8.80 11.60 -14.62
C VAL A 16 -7.93 12.73 -14.05
N LEU A 17 -6.99 13.27 -14.83
CA LEU A 17 -6.20 14.44 -14.44
C LEU A 17 -6.83 15.78 -14.86
N ASP A 18 -7.88 15.78 -15.69
CA ASP A 18 -8.55 16.98 -16.20
C ASP A 18 -9.91 17.21 -15.52
N ILE A 19 -9.96 17.01 -14.20
CA ILE A 19 -11.20 17.20 -13.42
C ILE A 19 -11.32 18.69 -13.05
N PRO A 20 -12.43 19.37 -13.40
CA PRO A 20 -12.65 20.76 -13.01
C PRO A 20 -12.70 20.94 -11.49
N LEU A 21 -12.11 22.03 -10.97
CA LEU A 21 -12.02 22.30 -9.53
C LEU A 21 -13.40 22.36 -8.82
N ASP A 22 -14.47 22.75 -9.51
CA ASP A 22 -15.83 22.76 -8.95
C ASP A 22 -16.39 21.34 -8.68
N LYS A 23 -15.75 20.30 -9.23
CA LYS A 23 -16.07 18.88 -9.00
C LYS A 23 -15.31 18.28 -7.83
N TYR A 24 -14.41 19.03 -7.21
CA TYR A 24 -13.72 18.59 -5.99
C TYR A 24 -14.61 18.82 -4.77
N ASP A 25 -14.51 17.91 -3.82
CA ASP A 25 -15.10 18.09 -2.51
C ASP A 25 -14.32 19.15 -1.72
N ARG A 26 -15.03 20.12 -1.13
CA ARG A 26 -14.40 21.27 -0.47
C ARG A 26 -13.75 20.92 0.86
N TYR A 27 -14.13 19.81 1.48
CA TYR A 27 -13.60 19.39 2.79
C TYR A 27 -12.36 18.52 2.61
N THR A 28 -12.42 17.58 1.66
CA THR A 28 -11.30 16.66 1.42
C THR A 28 -10.32 17.19 0.38
N GLY A 29 -10.73 18.10 -0.50
CA GLY A 29 -9.93 18.52 -1.66
C GLY A 29 -9.62 17.39 -2.64
N LEU A 30 -10.46 16.34 -2.64
CA LEU A 30 -10.42 15.24 -3.61
C LEU A 30 -11.58 15.36 -4.60
N PRO A 31 -11.45 14.82 -5.83
CA PRO A 31 -12.58 14.74 -6.75
C PRO A 31 -13.74 13.94 -6.15
N LYS A 32 -14.97 14.43 -6.30
CA LYS A 32 -16.17 13.66 -5.90
C LYS A 32 -16.40 12.44 -6.80
N VAL A 33 -15.99 12.54 -8.06
CA VAL A 33 -16.08 11.48 -9.05
C VAL A 33 -14.78 11.46 -9.86
N ILE A 34 -14.18 10.28 -9.95
CA ILE A 34 -13.03 9.95 -10.79
C ILE A 34 -13.51 8.95 -11.83
N ARG A 35 -13.33 9.25 -13.13
CA ARG A 35 -13.72 8.35 -14.21
C ARG A 35 -12.54 7.51 -14.67
N ILE A 36 -12.69 6.19 -14.65
CA ILE A 36 -11.74 5.24 -15.24
C ILE A 36 -12.52 4.34 -16.22
N GLY A 37 -12.23 4.49 -17.51
CA GLY A 37 -13.03 3.85 -18.56
C GLY A 37 -14.49 4.31 -18.50
N GLU A 38 -15.40 3.36 -18.28
CA GLU A 38 -16.85 3.63 -18.11
C GLU A 38 -17.29 3.72 -16.64
N ASP A 39 -16.38 3.47 -15.69
CA ASP A 39 -16.68 3.52 -14.27
C ASP A 39 -16.56 4.93 -13.72
N ASN A 40 -17.57 5.36 -12.98
CA ASN A 40 -17.51 6.52 -12.08
C ASN A 40 -17.21 6.03 -10.67
N LEU A 41 -16.09 6.50 -10.12
CA LEU A 41 -15.53 6.03 -8.85
C LEU A 41 -15.42 7.19 -7.87
N THR A 42 -15.48 6.90 -6.58
CA THR A 42 -14.96 7.78 -5.54
C THR A 42 -13.49 7.44 -5.28
N PRO A 43 -12.70 8.34 -4.69
CA PRO A 43 -11.34 8.01 -4.27
C PRO A 43 -11.30 6.73 -3.41
N PHE A 44 -10.46 5.76 -3.79
CA PHE A 44 -10.35 4.48 -3.09
C PHE A 44 -9.75 4.52 -1.69
N VAL A 45 -9.01 5.59 -1.39
CA VAL A 45 -8.45 5.87 -0.08
C VAL A 45 -8.67 7.33 0.26
N SER A 46 -8.72 7.61 1.55
CA SER A 46 -8.88 8.94 2.12
C SER A 46 -7.54 9.56 2.50
N LEU A 47 -7.55 10.88 2.71
CA LEU A 47 -6.41 11.60 3.28
C LEU A 47 -6.05 11.10 4.69
N GLN A 48 -7.06 10.69 5.48
CA GLN A 48 -6.82 10.19 6.82
C GLN A 48 -6.14 8.81 6.78
N GLU A 49 -6.61 7.89 5.93
CA GLU A 49 -5.96 6.58 5.75
C GLU A 49 -4.51 6.74 5.29
N THR A 50 -4.22 7.63 4.32
CA THR A 50 -2.83 7.88 3.87
C THR A 50 -1.96 8.53 4.96
N ARG A 51 -2.50 9.44 5.78
CA ARG A 51 -1.81 10.03 6.94
C ARG A 51 -1.51 8.99 8.02
N ASP A 52 -2.48 8.14 8.35
CA ASP A 52 -2.30 7.07 9.33
C ASP A 52 -1.31 6.02 8.81
N HIS A 53 -1.29 5.77 7.50
CA HIS A 53 -0.26 4.94 6.87
C HIS A 53 1.13 5.52 7.07
N LEU A 54 1.34 6.82 6.81
CA LEU A 54 2.62 7.46 7.04
C LEU A 54 3.05 7.41 8.52
N THR A 55 2.11 7.53 9.47
CA THR A 55 2.39 7.32 10.91
C THR A 55 2.91 5.90 11.16
N PHE A 56 2.26 4.89 10.59
CA PHE A 56 2.71 3.50 10.68
C PHE A 56 4.10 3.31 10.05
N LEU A 57 4.32 3.78 8.82
CA LEU A 57 5.61 3.66 8.14
C LEU A 57 6.75 4.39 8.89
N ASN A 58 6.47 5.54 9.52
CA ASN A 58 7.44 6.24 10.36
C ASN A 58 7.88 5.40 11.57
N SER A 59 6.94 4.71 12.22
CA SER A 59 7.28 3.81 13.34
C SER A 59 8.17 2.64 12.89
N LEU A 60 7.96 2.10 11.67
CA LEU A 60 8.82 1.08 11.09
C LEU A 60 10.20 1.63 10.71
N SER A 61 10.27 2.86 10.19
CA SER A 61 11.52 3.57 9.93
C SER A 61 12.35 3.73 11.21
N THR A 62 11.70 4.13 12.31
CA THR A 62 12.32 4.27 13.63
C THR A 62 12.78 2.93 14.18
N LEU A 63 11.96 1.88 14.08
CA LEU A 63 12.34 0.52 14.47
C LEU A 63 13.60 0.05 13.75
N ARG A 64 13.72 0.32 12.44
CA ARG A 64 14.90 -0.02 11.65
C ARG A 64 16.12 0.82 12.04
N ALA A 65 15.94 2.12 12.28
CA ALA A 65 17.02 3.02 12.67
C ALA A 65 17.60 2.71 14.07
N ALA A 66 16.81 2.05 14.94
CA ALA A 66 17.26 1.61 16.26
C ALA A 66 18.20 0.38 16.22
N ILE A 67 18.33 -0.29 15.07
CA ILE A 67 19.19 -1.47 14.93
C ILE A 67 20.66 -1.02 14.79
N PRO A 68 21.59 -1.60 15.57
CA PRO A 68 23.01 -1.29 15.43
C PRO A 68 23.52 -1.61 14.02
N GLY A 69 24.12 -0.61 13.36
CA GLY A 69 24.59 -0.73 11.97
C GLY A 69 25.81 -1.63 11.77
N ASP A 70 26.47 -2.02 12.86
CA ASP A 70 27.61 -2.95 12.91
C ASP A 70 27.19 -4.43 12.91
N LEU A 71 25.88 -4.71 13.03
CA LEU A 71 25.32 -6.05 13.03
C LEU A 71 24.54 -6.31 11.72
N PRO A 72 25.20 -6.83 10.66
CA PRO A 72 24.59 -6.95 9.33
C PRO A 72 23.34 -7.86 9.31
N ASP A 73 23.32 -8.88 10.17
CA ASP A 73 22.22 -9.86 10.23
C ASP A 73 21.08 -9.44 11.17
N ALA A 74 21.22 -8.33 11.91
CA ALA A 74 20.23 -7.94 12.91
C ALA A 74 18.87 -7.58 12.29
N PHE A 75 18.85 -6.87 11.16
CA PHE A 75 17.61 -6.53 10.48
C PHE A 75 16.94 -7.73 9.80
N PRO A 76 17.64 -8.57 9.01
CA PRO A 76 17.08 -9.83 8.51
C PRO A 76 16.54 -10.74 9.63
N THR A 77 17.27 -10.85 10.75
CA THR A 77 16.83 -11.61 11.92
C THR A 77 15.53 -11.04 12.50
N LEU A 78 15.46 -9.71 12.69
CA LEU A 78 14.22 -9.07 13.15
C LEU A 78 13.07 -9.33 12.19
N CYS A 79 13.29 -9.28 10.87
CA CYS A 79 12.26 -9.53 9.87
C CYS A 79 11.72 -10.96 9.96
N LEU A 80 12.61 -11.95 10.09
CA LEU A 80 12.23 -13.35 10.26
C LEU A 80 11.45 -13.58 11.55
N GLU A 81 11.93 -13.07 12.68
CA GLU A 81 11.27 -13.21 13.98
C GLU A 81 9.91 -12.50 14.01
N SER A 82 9.79 -11.35 13.35
CA SER A 82 8.52 -10.64 13.15
C SER A 82 7.52 -11.48 12.35
N ALA A 83 7.99 -12.13 11.28
CA ALA A 83 7.16 -12.99 10.45
C ALA A 83 6.68 -14.24 11.20
N LYS A 84 7.55 -14.88 11.99
CA LYS A 84 7.17 -16.00 12.87
C LYS A 84 6.15 -15.59 13.91
N ALA A 85 6.35 -14.44 14.55
CA ALA A 85 5.40 -13.90 15.52
C ALA A 85 4.04 -13.59 14.90
N TYR A 86 4.03 -13.07 13.66
CA TYR A 86 2.80 -12.88 12.90
C TYR A 86 2.10 -14.21 12.58
N ALA A 87 2.84 -15.22 12.10
CA ALA A 87 2.29 -16.53 11.82
C ALA A 87 1.65 -17.14 13.09
N TYR A 88 2.34 -17.07 14.22
CA TYR A 88 1.81 -17.51 15.51
C TYR A 88 0.57 -16.72 15.94
N TRP A 89 0.63 -15.39 15.90
CA TRP A 89 -0.50 -14.55 16.29
C TRP A 89 -1.74 -14.84 15.43
N ALA A 90 -1.60 -14.89 14.11
CA ALA A 90 -2.73 -15.07 13.20
C ALA A 90 -3.29 -16.50 13.20
N GLN A 91 -2.48 -17.52 13.48
CA GLN A 91 -2.95 -18.92 13.56
C GLN A 91 -3.47 -19.32 14.95
N THR A 92 -3.05 -18.65 16.03
CA THR A 92 -3.32 -19.11 17.40
C THR A 92 -4.00 -18.09 18.30
N ILE A 93 -3.71 -16.80 18.14
CA ILE A 93 -4.26 -15.75 19.03
C ILE A 93 -5.51 -15.16 18.40
N LEU A 94 -5.41 -14.72 17.14
CA LEU A 94 -6.49 -14.07 16.42
C LEU A 94 -7.76 -14.94 16.30
N PRO A 95 -7.70 -16.24 15.95
CA PRO A 95 -8.90 -17.07 15.85
C PRO A 95 -9.64 -17.23 17.18
N ASN A 96 -8.94 -17.06 18.31
CA ASN A 96 -9.46 -17.17 19.67
C ASN A 96 -9.92 -15.82 20.24
N ARG A 97 -9.99 -14.76 19.42
CA ARG A 97 -10.43 -13.42 19.85
C ARG A 97 -11.85 -13.42 20.44
N GLY A 98 -12.73 -14.31 19.97
CA GLY A 98 -14.11 -14.43 20.45
C GLY A 98 -15.01 -13.22 20.13
N LYS A 99 -14.57 -12.33 19.23
CA LYS A 99 -15.31 -11.16 18.77
C LYS A 99 -15.26 -11.09 17.24
N GLU A 100 -16.38 -10.67 16.64
CA GLU A 100 -16.47 -10.36 15.21
C GLU A 100 -16.07 -8.90 14.94
N GLY A 101 -15.82 -8.57 13.67
CA GLY A 101 -15.51 -7.21 13.23
C GLY A 101 -14.08 -6.74 13.53
N ALA A 102 -13.86 -5.44 13.41
CA ALA A 102 -12.54 -4.82 13.45
C ALA A 102 -11.75 -5.12 14.74
N VAL A 103 -10.43 -5.25 14.60
CA VAL A 103 -9.48 -5.36 15.73
C VAL A 103 -9.41 -4.01 16.45
N LEU A 104 -9.71 -4.00 17.73
CA LEU A 104 -9.68 -2.80 18.57
C LEU A 104 -8.25 -2.46 19.00
N GLN A 105 -8.04 -1.23 19.48
CA GLN A 105 -6.72 -0.74 19.85
C GLN A 105 -6.04 -1.61 20.90
N GLU A 106 -6.78 -2.08 21.91
CA GLU A 106 -6.30 -2.93 22.99
C GLU A 106 -6.01 -4.38 22.56
N GLU A 107 -6.42 -4.77 21.35
CA GLU A 107 -6.23 -6.10 20.77
C GLU A 107 -5.06 -6.14 19.79
N LEU A 108 -4.46 -4.98 19.50
CA LEU A 108 -3.37 -4.88 18.54
C LEU A 108 -2.14 -5.67 19.03
N PRO A 109 -1.51 -6.46 18.15
CA PRO A 109 -0.24 -7.08 18.46
C PRO A 109 0.91 -6.04 18.39
N SER A 110 2.15 -6.48 18.66
CA SER A 110 3.29 -5.58 18.63
C SER A 110 3.55 -5.01 17.22
N LEU A 111 4.33 -3.94 17.16
CA LEU A 111 4.69 -3.28 15.90
C LEU A 111 5.29 -4.25 14.86
N GLN A 112 6.10 -5.21 15.31
CA GLN A 112 6.74 -6.25 14.50
C GLN A 112 5.72 -7.20 13.85
N VAL A 113 4.70 -7.61 14.60
CA VAL A 113 3.61 -8.44 14.05
C VAL A 113 2.82 -7.64 13.02
N LEU A 114 2.53 -6.37 13.31
CA LEU A 114 1.86 -5.46 12.36
C LEU A 114 2.70 -5.24 11.10
N MET A 115 4.02 -5.12 11.22
CA MET A 115 4.98 -5.01 10.11
C MET A 115 4.89 -6.22 9.17
N ALA A 116 4.85 -7.43 9.74
CA ALA A 116 4.73 -8.66 8.97
C ALA A 116 3.34 -8.82 8.33
N TRP A 117 2.26 -8.48 9.04
CA TRP A 117 0.91 -8.49 8.47
C TRP A 117 0.80 -7.50 7.29
N HIS A 118 1.33 -6.29 7.47
CA HIS A 118 1.40 -5.28 6.40
C HIS A 118 2.14 -5.80 5.17
N ALA A 119 3.35 -6.38 5.33
CA ALA A 119 4.10 -6.95 4.21
C ALA A 119 3.35 -8.09 3.49
N HIS A 120 2.56 -8.86 4.24
CA HIS A 120 1.71 -9.92 3.68
C HIS A 120 0.54 -9.37 2.85
N LEU A 121 -0.12 -8.31 3.32
CA LEU A 121 -1.17 -7.59 2.55
C LEU A 121 -0.63 -6.99 1.24
N LEU A 122 0.62 -6.53 1.24
CA LEU A 122 1.29 -6.01 0.05
C LEU A 122 1.67 -7.10 -0.98
N ASN A 123 1.21 -8.33 -0.78
CA ASN A 123 1.26 -9.42 -1.76
C ASN A 123 -0.15 -10.00 -2.03
N PRO A 124 -1.06 -9.23 -2.69
CA PRO A 124 -2.50 -9.50 -2.68
C PRO A 124 -2.91 -10.88 -3.20
N THR A 125 -2.23 -11.39 -4.24
CA THR A 125 -2.55 -12.72 -4.80
C THR A 125 -2.21 -13.84 -3.83
N ILE A 126 -1.07 -13.75 -3.15
CA ILE A 126 -0.65 -14.72 -2.14
C ILE A 126 -1.55 -14.61 -0.91
N TYR A 127 -1.78 -13.37 -0.43
CA TYR A 127 -2.65 -13.09 0.69
C TYR A 127 -4.04 -13.69 0.48
N ALA A 128 -4.67 -13.44 -0.66
CA ALA A 128 -5.99 -13.97 -0.98
C ALA A 128 -6.05 -15.51 -0.94
N LYS A 129 -4.98 -16.20 -1.38
CA LYS A 129 -4.90 -17.67 -1.34
C LYS A 129 -4.72 -18.18 0.09
N GLU A 130 -3.93 -17.48 0.91
CA GLU A 130 -3.67 -17.82 2.30
C GLU A 130 -4.92 -17.68 3.20
N LEU A 131 -5.80 -16.73 2.88
CA LEU A 131 -7.10 -16.56 3.55
C LEU A 131 -8.04 -17.76 3.37
N GLU A 132 -7.85 -18.58 2.35
CA GLU A 132 -8.62 -19.83 2.15
C GLU A 132 -8.08 -20.99 3.02
N GLY A 133 -6.94 -20.79 3.69
CA GLY A 133 -6.25 -21.80 4.49
C GLY A 133 -6.09 -21.39 5.95
N VAL A 134 -4.86 -21.51 6.46
CA VAL A 134 -4.53 -21.35 7.89
C VAL A 134 -4.74 -19.93 8.41
N TYR A 135 -4.84 -18.95 7.51
CA TYR A 135 -5.05 -17.54 7.83
C TYR A 135 -6.53 -17.10 7.68
N ALA A 136 -7.48 -18.04 7.63
CA ALA A 136 -8.91 -17.72 7.45
C ALA A 136 -9.49 -16.72 8.46
N ALA A 137 -8.94 -16.63 9.68
CA ALA A 137 -9.35 -15.64 10.67
C ALA A 137 -9.10 -14.18 10.23
N LEU A 138 -8.22 -13.96 9.25
CA LEU A 138 -7.95 -12.64 8.68
C LEU A 138 -8.94 -12.26 7.55
N ALA A 139 -9.76 -13.20 7.06
CA ALA A 139 -10.53 -12.99 5.83
C ALA A 139 -11.60 -11.89 5.90
N ASN A 140 -12.03 -11.52 7.11
CA ASN A 140 -13.02 -10.47 7.34
C ASN A 140 -12.43 -9.26 8.08
N LEU A 141 -11.10 -9.13 8.09
CA LEU A 141 -10.40 -8.07 8.80
C LEU A 141 -9.61 -7.21 7.83
N ASP A 142 -10.02 -5.96 7.70
CA ASP A 142 -9.14 -4.93 7.17
C ASP A 142 -8.00 -4.68 8.16
N PHE A 143 -6.85 -4.25 7.63
CA PHE A 143 -5.75 -3.78 8.46
C PHE A 143 -6.24 -2.57 9.29
N PRO A 144 -6.21 -2.62 10.63
CA PRO A 144 -6.87 -1.63 11.49
C PRO A 144 -6.03 -0.34 11.62
N LEU A 145 -5.76 0.30 10.47
CA LEU A 145 -4.74 1.33 10.33
C LEU A 145 -4.95 2.54 11.25
N ALA A 146 -6.20 2.99 11.39
CA ALA A 146 -6.53 4.10 12.29
C ALA A 146 -6.28 3.77 13.77
N ALA A 147 -6.60 2.53 14.19
CA ALA A 147 -6.33 2.06 15.54
C ALA A 147 -4.81 1.92 15.78
N ILE A 148 -4.07 1.41 14.78
CA ILE A 148 -2.62 1.30 14.81
C ILE A 148 -1.96 2.68 14.94
N ALA A 149 -2.35 3.64 14.10
CA ALA A 149 -1.81 5.00 14.15
C ALA A 149 -2.12 5.68 15.50
N THR A 150 -3.30 5.45 16.06
CA THR A 150 -3.65 5.93 17.42
C THR A 150 -2.78 5.27 18.49
N ALA A 151 -2.60 3.95 18.42
CA ALA A 151 -1.77 3.22 19.37
C ALA A 151 -0.30 3.65 19.33
N ILE A 152 0.24 3.93 18.14
CA ILE A 152 1.59 4.46 17.94
C ILE A 152 1.73 5.83 18.60
N ARG A 153 0.81 6.76 18.33
CA ARG A 153 0.85 8.12 18.90
C ARG A 153 0.72 8.13 20.42
N GLN A 154 0.02 7.16 20.98
CA GLN A 154 -0.17 6.99 22.42
C GLN A 154 0.87 6.08 23.07
N GLU A 155 1.78 5.49 22.29
CA GLU A 155 2.80 4.53 22.76
C GLU A 155 2.19 3.33 23.52
N THR A 156 1.07 2.81 23.03
CA THR A 156 0.28 1.74 23.70
C THR A 156 0.44 0.35 23.06
N LEU A 157 1.20 0.23 21.96
CA LEU A 157 1.46 -1.07 21.35
C LEU A 157 2.26 -1.97 22.31
N PRO A 158 1.94 -3.28 22.39
CA PRO A 158 2.65 -4.18 23.29
C PRO A 158 4.09 -4.41 22.84
N THR A 159 4.97 -4.69 23.81
CA THR A 159 6.37 -5.05 23.54
C THR A 159 6.45 -6.35 22.74
N PHE A 160 7.38 -6.38 21.77
CA PHE A 160 7.64 -7.56 20.97
C PHE A 160 8.13 -8.75 21.81
N GLN A 161 7.61 -9.94 21.49
CA GLN A 161 8.02 -11.20 22.08
C GLN A 161 8.30 -12.20 20.95
N PRO A 162 9.56 -12.66 20.78
CA PRO A 162 9.88 -13.72 19.82
C PRO A 162 9.12 -15.01 20.11
N VAL A 163 8.83 -15.78 19.07
CA VAL A 163 8.17 -17.07 19.20
C VAL A 163 9.19 -18.12 19.66
N THR A 164 8.85 -18.90 20.68
CA THR A 164 9.74 -19.98 21.12
C THR A 164 9.77 -21.11 20.09
N PRO A 165 10.87 -21.88 19.98
CA PRO A 165 10.97 -22.98 19.03
C PRO A 165 9.83 -24.02 19.14
N ASP A 166 9.31 -24.26 20.34
CA ASP A 166 8.19 -25.19 20.55
C ASP A 166 6.86 -24.64 20.02
N LYS A 167 6.63 -23.34 20.16
CA LYS A 167 5.47 -22.68 19.54
C LYS A 167 5.60 -22.66 18.02
N GLU A 168 6.80 -22.42 17.49
CA GLU A 168 7.08 -22.43 16.05
C GLU A 168 6.80 -23.80 15.42
N LYS A 169 7.23 -24.89 16.07
CA LYS A 169 6.95 -26.27 15.61
C LYS A 169 5.46 -26.62 15.55
N SER A 170 4.62 -25.91 16.32
CA SER A 170 3.17 -26.14 16.32
C SER A 170 2.44 -25.44 15.17
N LEU A 171 3.11 -24.56 14.42
CA LEU A 171 2.51 -23.82 13.32
C LEU A 171 2.19 -24.72 12.14
N MET A 172 1.02 -24.49 11.54
CA MET A 172 0.64 -25.15 10.31
C MET A 172 1.44 -24.55 9.15
N LYS A 173 1.72 -25.38 8.14
CA LYS A 173 2.38 -24.95 6.92
C LYS A 173 1.51 -23.99 6.13
N THR A 174 2.12 -22.92 5.65
CA THR A 174 1.52 -21.86 4.84
C THR A 174 2.02 -21.98 3.39
N VAL A 175 1.31 -21.35 2.46
CA VAL A 175 1.77 -21.20 1.06
C VAL A 175 3.02 -20.30 1.00
N TRP A 176 3.07 -19.28 1.84
CA TRP A 176 4.16 -18.33 1.95
C TRP A 176 4.78 -18.42 3.34
N SER A 177 6.04 -18.83 3.39
CA SER A 177 6.74 -19.14 4.64
C SER A 177 7.03 -17.86 5.45
N SER A 178 7.34 -18.03 6.74
CA SER A 178 7.82 -16.93 7.57
C SER A 178 9.10 -16.30 6.99
N GLU A 179 9.95 -17.10 6.36
CA GLU A 179 11.14 -16.64 5.65
C GLU A 179 10.78 -15.77 4.45
N ASP A 180 9.74 -16.13 3.69
CA ASP A 180 9.31 -15.35 2.53
C ASP A 180 8.69 -14.01 2.95
N ILE A 181 7.86 -14.02 4.01
CA ILE A 181 7.32 -12.80 4.62
C ILE A 181 8.46 -11.93 5.16
N GLY A 182 9.44 -12.51 5.85
CA GLY A 182 10.62 -11.82 6.34
C GLY A 182 11.37 -11.09 5.21
N LYS A 183 11.64 -11.79 4.11
CA LYS A 183 12.25 -11.17 2.92
C LYS A 183 11.37 -10.08 2.31
N ALA A 184 10.04 -10.19 2.38
CA ALA A 184 9.15 -9.14 1.91
C ALA A 184 9.26 -7.89 2.77
N ILE A 185 9.32 -8.03 4.10
CA ILE A 185 9.59 -6.91 5.01
C ILE A 185 10.90 -6.20 4.61
N GLU A 186 11.97 -6.96 4.34
CA GLU A 186 13.24 -6.41 3.89
C GLU A 186 13.12 -5.60 2.59
N ARG A 187 12.37 -6.11 1.61
CA ARG A 187 12.10 -5.39 0.34
C ARG A 187 11.30 -4.11 0.56
N GLN A 188 10.26 -4.17 1.40
CA GLN A 188 9.44 -2.99 1.74
C GLN A 188 10.24 -1.91 2.47
N ALA A 189 11.31 -2.28 3.18
CA ALA A 189 12.17 -1.33 3.88
C ALA A 189 12.85 -0.31 2.93
N LYS A 190 13.03 -0.64 1.64
CA LYS A 190 13.54 0.29 0.61
C LYS A 190 12.53 1.40 0.31
N PHE A 191 11.24 1.06 0.20
CA PHE A 191 10.17 2.03 0.02
C PHE A 191 10.11 2.99 1.21
N ILE A 192 10.09 2.46 2.44
CA ILE A 192 10.08 3.27 3.68
C ILE A 192 11.28 4.21 3.73
N GLY A 193 12.49 3.74 3.40
CA GLY A 193 13.68 4.58 3.35
C GLY A 193 13.59 5.72 2.31
N ASN A 194 12.93 5.48 1.17
CA ASN A 194 12.66 6.53 0.20
C ASN A 194 11.66 7.57 0.73
N MET A 195 10.61 7.13 1.44
CA MET A 195 9.62 8.02 2.06
C MET A 195 10.25 8.89 3.16
N GLU A 196 11.16 8.33 3.98
CA GLU A 196 11.94 9.10 4.96
C GLU A 196 12.81 10.15 4.27
N ARG A 197 13.51 9.76 3.20
CA ARG A 197 14.43 10.65 2.46
C ARG A 197 13.73 11.87 1.86
N ILE A 198 12.48 11.73 1.41
CA ILE A 198 11.68 12.86 0.90
C ILE A 198 10.96 13.63 2.02
N GLY A 199 11.12 13.21 3.28
CA GLY A 199 10.57 13.85 4.47
C GLY A 199 9.11 13.51 4.79
N TRP A 200 8.47 12.63 4.03
CA TRP A 200 7.02 12.36 4.15
C TRP A 200 6.63 11.62 5.44
N LEU A 201 7.58 10.94 6.09
CA LEU A 201 7.34 10.28 7.37
C LEU A 201 7.32 11.25 8.56
N ARG A 202 7.78 12.50 8.37
CA ARG A 202 7.86 13.51 9.43
C ARG A 202 6.57 14.29 9.52
N ASP A 203 5.99 14.38 10.71
CA ASP A 203 4.74 15.12 10.92
C ASP A 203 4.87 16.61 10.56
N GLN A 204 6.04 17.22 10.78
CA GLN A 204 6.30 18.62 10.45
C GLN A 204 6.18 18.90 8.94
N TYR A 205 6.40 17.89 8.08
CA TYR A 205 6.24 18.06 6.63
C TYR A 205 4.81 18.47 6.25
N TRP A 206 3.83 18.02 7.03
CA TRP A 206 2.40 18.14 6.72
C TRP A 206 1.75 19.38 7.32
N GLU A 207 2.48 20.18 8.10
CA GLU A 207 1.99 21.45 8.68
C GLU A 207 1.65 22.49 7.59
N LYS A 208 2.31 22.40 6.43
CA LYS A 208 2.08 23.29 5.27
C LYS A 208 0.84 22.93 4.44
N GLY A 209 0.17 21.82 4.74
CA GLY A 209 -1.00 21.31 4.03
C GLY A 209 -0.85 19.88 3.51
N LEU A 210 -1.95 19.35 2.95
CA LEU A 210 -2.08 17.95 2.51
C LEU A 210 -2.14 17.79 0.98
N THR A 211 -1.76 18.83 0.25
CA THR A 211 -1.87 18.91 -1.21
C THR A 211 -1.15 17.75 -1.90
N GLU A 212 0.04 17.37 -1.43
CA GLU A 212 0.79 16.25 -1.98
C GLU A 212 0.07 14.90 -1.77
N LEU A 213 -0.67 14.71 -0.67
CA LEU A 213 -1.50 13.52 -0.46
C LEU A 213 -2.77 13.55 -1.33
N GLN A 214 -3.36 14.72 -1.54
CA GLN A 214 -4.49 14.86 -2.47
C GLN A 214 -4.05 14.46 -3.88
N PHE A 215 -2.89 14.94 -4.31
CA PHE A 215 -2.31 14.58 -5.61
C PHE A 215 -1.96 13.09 -5.68
N SER A 216 -1.36 12.51 -4.65
CA SER A 216 -1.00 11.09 -4.64
C SER A 216 -2.21 10.19 -4.90
N ILE A 217 -3.35 10.51 -4.27
CA ILE A 217 -4.61 9.78 -4.45
C ILE A 217 -5.14 9.94 -5.87
N VAL A 218 -5.18 11.15 -6.43
CA VAL A 218 -5.65 11.37 -7.80
C VAL A 218 -4.74 10.68 -8.83
N LEU A 219 -3.42 10.77 -8.64
CA LEU A 219 -2.42 10.17 -9.50
C LEU A 219 -2.46 8.64 -9.45
N TYR A 220 -2.80 8.05 -8.30
CA TYR A 220 -3.04 6.61 -8.20
C TYR A 220 -4.21 6.16 -9.10
N HIS A 221 -5.30 6.91 -9.14
CA HIS A 221 -6.40 6.60 -10.05
C HIS A 221 -6.03 6.81 -11.52
N ALA A 222 -5.18 7.82 -11.81
CA ALA A 222 -4.58 7.98 -13.14
C ALA A 222 -3.69 6.80 -13.53
N TRP A 223 -2.92 6.28 -12.59
CA TRP A 223 -2.11 5.09 -12.83
C TRP A 223 -2.97 3.83 -13.08
N LEU A 224 -4.09 3.67 -12.37
CA LEU A 224 -5.08 2.62 -12.66
C LEU A 224 -5.75 2.78 -14.03
N ASP A 225 -6.07 4.01 -14.45
CA ASP A 225 -6.57 4.29 -15.81
C ASP A 225 -5.53 3.94 -16.88
N LEU A 226 -4.25 4.20 -16.61
CA LEU A 226 -3.16 3.79 -17.50
C LEU A 226 -3.03 2.25 -17.57
N MET A 227 -3.16 1.56 -16.43
CA MET A 227 -3.21 0.09 -16.41
C MET A 227 -4.40 -0.45 -17.19
N GLN A 228 -5.59 0.13 -17.03
CA GLN A 228 -6.80 -0.31 -17.73
C GLN A 228 -6.69 -0.06 -19.24
N SER A 229 -6.30 1.14 -19.65
CA SER A 229 -6.21 1.53 -21.06
C SER A 229 -5.18 0.71 -21.85
N THR A 230 -4.17 0.16 -21.15
CA THR A 230 -3.18 -0.74 -21.72
C THR A 230 -3.51 -2.22 -21.53
N GLN A 231 -4.69 -2.54 -20.99
CA GLN A 231 -5.12 -3.91 -20.65
C GLN A 231 -4.11 -4.65 -19.74
N SER A 232 -3.41 -3.89 -18.90
CA SER A 232 -2.33 -4.38 -18.02
C SER A 232 -1.24 -5.18 -18.76
N LYS A 233 -0.96 -4.83 -20.03
CA LYS A 233 0.07 -5.48 -20.86
C LYS A 233 1.49 -5.12 -20.47
N TYR A 234 1.67 -3.97 -19.82
CA TYR A 234 2.98 -3.44 -19.43
C TYR A 234 3.15 -3.49 -17.92
N PHE A 235 4.40 -3.68 -17.50
CA PHE A 235 4.82 -3.43 -16.13
C PHE A 235 4.96 -1.91 -15.94
N LEU A 236 4.01 -1.30 -15.24
CA LEU A 236 4.04 0.13 -14.96
C LEU A 236 4.74 0.38 -13.63
N VAL A 237 5.69 1.30 -13.61
CA VAL A 237 6.46 1.66 -12.41
C VAL A 237 5.76 2.83 -11.70
N PRO A 238 5.18 2.63 -10.50
CA PRO A 238 4.59 3.73 -9.76
C PRO A 238 5.68 4.68 -9.23
N ARG A 239 5.37 5.97 -9.13
CA ARG A 239 6.15 6.91 -8.34
C ARG A 239 5.87 6.72 -6.86
N LEU A 240 6.73 7.23 -5.98
CA LEU A 240 6.60 7.03 -4.53
C LEU A 240 5.25 7.48 -3.96
N ASP A 241 4.70 8.59 -4.47
CA ASP A 241 3.40 9.11 -4.05
C ASP A 241 2.24 8.19 -4.51
N ILE A 242 2.26 7.77 -5.77
CA ILE A 242 1.32 6.78 -6.32
C ILE A 242 1.40 5.47 -5.53
N ASP A 243 2.60 5.01 -5.23
CA ASP A 243 2.88 3.75 -4.53
C ASP A 243 2.35 3.79 -3.09
N LEU A 244 2.49 4.93 -2.39
CA LEU A 244 1.86 5.12 -1.07
C LEU A 244 0.34 4.95 -1.12
N ALA A 245 -0.33 5.61 -2.06
CA ALA A 245 -1.79 5.50 -2.20
C ALA A 245 -2.21 4.07 -2.61
N TRP A 246 -1.40 3.41 -3.43
CA TRP A 246 -1.61 2.02 -3.82
C TRP A 246 -1.47 1.06 -2.63
N HIS A 247 -0.37 1.14 -1.88
CA HIS A 247 -0.17 0.32 -0.67
C HIS A 247 -1.29 0.55 0.33
N THR A 248 -1.71 1.81 0.53
CA THR A 248 -2.84 2.15 1.41
C THR A 248 -4.13 1.45 0.95
N HIS A 249 -4.40 1.39 -0.35
CA HIS A 249 -5.57 0.69 -0.88
C HIS A 249 -5.47 -0.83 -0.63
N GLN A 250 -4.27 -1.43 -0.78
CA GLN A 250 -4.04 -2.86 -0.55
C GLN A 250 -4.31 -3.31 0.89
N LEU A 251 -4.25 -2.39 1.87
CA LEU A 251 -4.57 -2.67 3.28
C LEU A 251 -6.05 -3.06 3.51
N HIS A 252 -6.92 -2.80 2.53
CA HIS A 252 -8.32 -3.20 2.52
C HIS A 252 -8.52 -4.36 1.55
N HIS A 253 -7.94 -5.53 1.85
CA HIS A 253 -7.79 -6.63 0.88
C HIS A 253 -9.10 -7.02 0.16
N THR A 254 -10.25 -6.97 0.86
CA THR A 254 -11.56 -7.26 0.27
C THR A 254 -11.99 -6.18 -0.72
N ARG A 255 -11.92 -4.90 -0.31
CA ARG A 255 -12.22 -3.74 -1.17
C ARG A 255 -11.27 -3.68 -2.37
N TYR A 256 -9.97 -3.80 -2.12
CA TYR A 256 -8.92 -3.80 -3.12
C TYR A 256 -9.14 -4.88 -4.20
N LYS A 257 -9.50 -6.11 -3.79
CA LYS A 257 -9.82 -7.18 -4.74
C LYS A 257 -11.05 -6.85 -5.57
N ALA A 258 -12.12 -6.36 -4.96
CA ALA A 258 -13.33 -5.98 -5.68
C ALA A 258 -13.09 -4.85 -6.69
N ASP A 259 -12.40 -3.79 -6.26
CA ASP A 259 -12.14 -2.60 -7.07
C ASP A 259 -11.19 -2.90 -8.24
N THR A 260 -10.13 -3.68 -8.01
CA THR A 260 -9.20 -4.06 -9.08
C THR A 260 -9.84 -5.02 -10.08
N ILE A 261 -10.67 -5.97 -9.64
CA ILE A 261 -11.45 -6.83 -10.54
C ILE A 261 -12.43 -5.99 -11.37
N ARG A 262 -13.13 -5.03 -10.75
CA ARG A 262 -14.07 -4.15 -11.44
C ARG A 262 -13.40 -3.37 -12.57
N ILE A 263 -12.24 -2.76 -12.29
CA ILE A 263 -11.59 -1.84 -13.24
C ILE A 263 -10.70 -2.58 -14.24
N LEU A 264 -9.97 -3.60 -13.79
CA LEU A 264 -8.90 -4.25 -14.55
C LEU A 264 -9.26 -5.67 -15.00
N GLY A 265 -10.41 -6.21 -14.56
CA GLY A 265 -10.84 -7.58 -14.83
C GLY A 265 -10.08 -8.65 -14.04
N LYS A 266 -9.15 -8.25 -13.15
CA LYS A 266 -8.33 -9.16 -12.34
C LYS A 266 -7.82 -8.49 -11.07
N LEU A 267 -7.49 -9.30 -10.06
CA LEU A 267 -6.75 -8.82 -8.90
C LEU A 267 -5.38 -8.30 -9.34
N LEU A 268 -5.12 -7.02 -9.06
CA LEU A 268 -3.82 -6.43 -9.33
C LEU A 268 -2.82 -6.87 -8.27
N ASN A 269 -1.80 -7.62 -8.66
CA ASN A 269 -0.76 -8.05 -7.74
C ASN A 269 0.33 -6.97 -7.60
N HIS A 270 0.96 -6.90 -6.43
CA HIS A 270 2.12 -6.06 -6.17
C HIS A 270 3.34 -6.97 -6.03
N ASN A 271 4.07 -7.18 -7.15
CA ASN A 271 5.23 -8.06 -7.15
C ASN A 271 6.49 -7.27 -6.75
N ASP A 272 6.77 -7.22 -5.45
CA ASP A 272 7.97 -6.58 -4.91
C ASP A 272 9.26 -7.39 -5.17
N ALA A 273 9.15 -8.63 -5.63
CA ALA A 273 10.25 -9.53 -5.98
C ALA A 273 10.62 -9.49 -7.48
N ALA A 274 10.06 -8.54 -8.25
CA ALA A 274 10.51 -8.29 -9.61
C ALA A 274 11.98 -7.83 -9.56
N GLY A 275 12.91 -8.75 -9.84
CA GLY A 275 14.34 -8.46 -9.89
C GLY A 275 14.68 -7.32 -10.85
N ASP A 276 15.84 -6.70 -10.64
CA ASP A 276 16.32 -5.52 -11.38
C ASP A 276 16.23 -5.67 -12.92
N GLU A 277 16.27 -6.90 -13.45
CA GLU A 277 16.08 -7.22 -14.88
C GLU A 277 14.68 -6.86 -15.43
N LYS A 278 13.63 -6.91 -14.61
CA LYS A 278 12.27 -6.47 -14.99
C LYS A 278 12.04 -4.97 -14.78
N ILE A 279 12.90 -4.32 -13.99
CA ILE A 279 12.84 -2.88 -13.77
C ILE A 279 13.26 -2.13 -15.05
N GLY A 280 14.25 -2.67 -15.78
CA GLY A 280 14.64 -2.36 -17.17
C GLY A 280 14.11 -1.03 -17.76
N ASP A 281 13.48 -1.10 -18.93
CA ASP A 281 12.80 0.04 -19.57
C ASP A 281 11.41 0.33 -18.95
N GLY A 282 11.03 -0.31 -17.85
CA GLY A 282 9.67 -0.21 -17.28
C GLY A 282 9.27 1.23 -16.92
N LEU A 283 10.21 2.00 -16.37
CA LEU A 283 9.99 3.41 -16.09
C LEU A 283 9.85 4.24 -17.38
N GLU A 284 10.69 4.01 -18.39
CA GLU A 284 10.63 4.73 -19.67
C GLU A 284 9.35 4.41 -20.45
N VAL A 285 8.93 3.15 -20.43
CA VAL A 285 7.62 2.72 -20.95
C VAL A 285 6.49 3.43 -20.21
N THR A 286 6.55 3.50 -18.88
CA THR A 286 5.54 4.20 -18.07
C THR A 286 5.48 5.68 -18.43
N LYS A 287 6.63 6.37 -18.53
CA LYS A 287 6.71 7.78 -18.94
C LYS A 287 6.07 8.01 -20.30
N LYS A 288 6.43 7.18 -21.29
CA LYS A 288 5.90 7.29 -22.65
C LYS A 288 4.38 7.10 -22.66
N LEU A 289 3.89 6.02 -22.06
CA LEU A 289 2.46 5.70 -22.02
C LEU A 289 1.66 6.77 -21.26
N TRP A 290 2.21 7.28 -20.15
CA TRP A 290 1.61 8.36 -19.38
C TRP A 290 1.47 9.64 -20.20
N LYS A 291 2.54 10.06 -20.90
CA LYS A 291 2.51 11.21 -21.80
C LYS A 291 1.52 11.02 -22.95
N ASP A 292 1.48 9.83 -23.56
CA ASP A 292 0.55 9.51 -24.64
C ASP A 292 -0.92 9.53 -24.16
N ARG A 293 -1.18 9.06 -22.93
CA ARG A 293 -2.53 8.96 -22.35
C ARG A 293 -3.05 10.30 -21.83
N PHE A 294 -2.21 11.05 -21.10
CA PHE A 294 -2.63 12.22 -20.34
C PHE A 294 -2.07 13.55 -20.88
N GLY A 295 -1.05 13.53 -21.74
CA GLY A 295 -0.42 14.74 -22.27
C GLY A 295 0.50 15.46 -21.27
N TRP A 296 0.79 14.84 -20.13
CA TRP A 296 1.68 15.35 -19.08
C TRP A 296 2.94 14.50 -18.99
N GLU A 297 4.05 15.07 -18.53
CA GLU A 297 5.25 14.29 -18.25
C GLU A 297 5.09 13.49 -16.95
N TYR A 298 5.65 12.29 -16.90
CA TYR A 298 5.72 11.47 -15.69
C TYR A 298 7.06 11.76 -15.00
N GLN A 299 7.01 12.55 -13.93
CA GLN A 299 8.17 13.09 -13.21
C GLN A 299 8.56 12.23 -12.01
#